data_AF-A0AAW1EK87-F1
#
_entry.id   AF-A0AAW1EK87-F1
#
_cell.length_a   1.000
_cell.length_b   1.000
_cell.length_c   1.000
_cell.angle_alpha   90.00
_cell.angle_beta   90.00
_cell.angle_gamma   90.00
#
_symmetry.space_group_name_H-M   'P 1'
#
loop_
_entity.id
_entity.type
_entity.pdbx_description
1 polymer ?
#
loop_
_entity_poly.entity_id
_entity_poly.type
_entity_poly.pdbx_seq_one_letter_code
_entity_poly.pdbx_strand_id
1 'polypeptide(L)'
;MILTVKPLQGKECSVQVTENEKVSTVKELVSERLNIPANQQRLLYKGKALADEHRLSDYSIGPEAKLNLVIRPVGERTGASGTASSSSSSSSSSSSSQGKVWQTVSIILARHFSPADAAKVHEQLIKDYERSLRQLSLDDIERLAGRLLHPDGDGMDTSYMD
;
A
#
# COMPACT_ATOMS: atom_id res chain seq x y z
N MET A 1 8.47 -2.33 26.09
CA MET A 1 8.68 -3.76 25.74
C MET A 1 8.86 -3.88 24.22
N ILE A 2 9.42 -5.00 23.72
CA ILE A 2 9.59 -5.27 22.27
C ILE A 2 8.77 -6.51 21.90
N LEU A 3 8.14 -6.47 20.72
CA LEU A 3 7.41 -7.56 20.08
C LEU A 3 8.04 -7.87 18.72
N THR A 4 8.05 -9.14 18.32
CA THR A 4 8.43 -9.56 16.96
C THR A 4 7.18 -9.93 16.18
N VAL A 5 6.92 -9.23 15.07
CA VAL A 5 5.81 -9.51 14.16
C VAL A 5 6.36 -10.24 12.93
N LYS A 6 5.86 -11.45 12.71
CA LYS A 6 6.16 -12.30 11.55
C LYS A 6 5.01 -12.22 10.55
N PRO A 7 5.12 -11.43 9.46
CA PRO A 7 4.13 -11.48 8.39
C PRO A 7 4.22 -12.80 7.63
N LEU A 8 3.08 -13.31 7.15
CA LEU A 8 3.02 -14.49 6.28
C LEU A 8 3.68 -14.25 4.91
N GLN A 9 3.74 -12.99 4.48
CA GLN A 9 4.45 -12.52 3.30
C GLN A 9 5.30 -11.31 3.71
N GLY A 10 6.62 -11.49 3.81
CA GLY A 10 7.56 -10.42 4.15
C GLY A 10 8.67 -10.85 5.12
N LYS A 11 9.44 -9.86 5.59
CA LYS A 11 10.50 -10.02 6.58
C LYS A 11 9.94 -9.81 8.00
N GLU A 12 10.52 -10.49 8.99
CA GLU A 12 10.18 -10.26 10.40
C GLU A 12 10.57 -8.85 10.85
N CYS A 13 9.67 -8.18 11.58
CA CYS A 13 9.87 -6.81 12.06
C CYS A 13 9.67 -6.72 13.58
N SER A 14 10.51 -5.94 14.24
CA SER A 14 10.39 -5.64 15.67
C SER A 14 9.66 -4.31 15.88
N VAL A 15 8.66 -4.31 16.75
CA VAL A 15 7.91 -3.11 17.17
C VAL A 15 7.99 -2.94 18.68
N GLN A 16 8.17 -1.70 19.13
CA GLN A 16 8.36 -1.33 20.54
C GLN A 16 7.05 -0.76 21.10
N VAL A 17 6.47 -1.42 22.10
CA VAL A 17 5.17 -1.09 22.70
C VAL A 17 5.15 -1.38 24.20
N THR A 18 4.14 -0.87 24.90
CA THR A 18 3.91 -1.12 26.34
C THR A 18 2.82 -2.18 26.50
N GLU A 19 2.92 -3.06 27.51
CA GLU A 19 1.94 -4.13 27.75
C GLU A 19 0.50 -3.64 27.97
N ASN A 20 0.32 -2.39 28.44
CA ASN A 20 -0.98 -1.77 28.63
C ASN A 20 -1.59 -1.19 27.34
N GLU A 21 -0.89 -1.18 26.22
CA GLU A 21 -1.43 -0.70 24.94
C GLU A 21 -2.53 -1.58 24.37
N LYS A 22 -3.40 -0.97 23.55
CA LYS A 22 -4.37 -1.69 22.73
C LYS A 22 -3.70 -2.40 21.55
N VAL A 23 -4.34 -3.46 21.07
CA VAL A 23 -3.95 -4.14 19.82
C VAL A 23 -4.07 -3.21 18.60
N SER A 24 -4.94 -2.18 18.63
CA SER A 24 -4.98 -1.12 17.60
C SER A 24 -3.63 -0.44 17.40
N THR A 25 -3.01 0.06 18.48
CA THR A 25 -1.72 0.76 18.44
C THR A 25 -0.62 -0.09 17.82
N VAL A 26 -0.66 -1.41 18.04
CA VAL A 26 0.26 -2.36 17.39
C VAL A 26 0.01 -2.46 15.89
N LYS A 27 -1.25 -2.54 15.44
CA LYS A 27 -1.58 -2.55 14.00
C LYS A 27 -1.13 -1.28 13.31
N GLU A 28 -1.27 -0.13 13.96
CA GLU A 28 -0.85 1.18 13.43
C GLU A 28 0.67 1.23 13.26
N LEU A 29 1.45 0.93 14.31
CA LEU A 29 2.92 0.85 14.23
C LEU A 29 3.41 -0.18 13.19
N VAL A 30 2.72 -1.32 13.07
CA VAL A 30 3.02 -2.32 12.04
C VAL A 30 2.63 -1.83 10.64
N SER A 31 1.60 -0.98 10.51
CA SER A 31 1.21 -0.38 9.24
C SER A 31 2.28 0.59 8.72
N GLU A 32 2.88 1.40 9.60
CA GLU A 32 4.01 2.27 9.23
C GLU A 32 5.26 1.46 8.84
N ARG A 33 5.53 0.34 9.54
CA ARG A 33 6.75 -0.46 9.34
C ARG A 33 6.68 -1.40 8.14
N LEU A 34 5.51 -1.91 7.79
CA LEU A 34 5.31 -2.83 6.65
C LEU A 34 4.55 -2.21 5.47
N ASN A 35 4.01 -0.99 5.59
CA ASN A 35 3.11 -0.36 4.62
C ASN A 35 1.84 -1.19 4.31
N ILE A 36 1.38 -2.00 5.27
CA ILE A 36 0.14 -2.80 5.18
C ILE A 36 -0.97 -2.12 5.99
N PRO A 37 -2.11 -1.74 5.41
CA PRO A 37 -3.13 -0.97 6.12
C PRO A 37 -3.80 -1.81 7.23
N ALA A 38 -4.05 -1.19 8.39
CA ALA A 38 -4.46 -1.86 9.63
C ALA A 38 -5.77 -2.67 9.53
N ASN A 39 -6.66 -2.33 8.58
CA ASN A 39 -7.89 -3.06 8.30
C ASN A 39 -7.66 -4.42 7.60
N GLN A 40 -6.56 -4.58 6.85
CA GLN A 40 -6.16 -5.84 6.21
C GLN A 40 -5.31 -6.73 7.13
N GLN A 41 -4.75 -6.17 8.21
CA GLN A 41 -3.93 -6.91 9.17
C GLN A 41 -4.78 -7.74 10.14
N ARG A 42 -4.59 -9.07 10.13
CA ARG A 42 -5.02 -9.95 11.23
C ARG A 42 -3.80 -10.42 12.03
N LEU A 43 -3.66 -9.91 13.25
CA LEU A 43 -2.65 -10.37 14.21
C LEU A 43 -3.13 -11.62 14.95
N LEU A 44 -2.25 -12.62 15.09
CA LEU A 44 -2.49 -13.88 15.80
C LEU A 44 -1.38 -14.16 16.82
N TYR A 45 -1.76 -14.48 18.05
CA TYR A 45 -0.87 -14.93 19.12
C TYR A 45 -1.29 -16.32 19.61
N LYS A 46 -0.36 -17.29 19.65
CA LYS A 46 -0.62 -18.68 20.06
C LYS A 46 -1.89 -19.29 19.40
N GLY A 47 -2.13 -18.97 18.13
CA GLY A 47 -3.31 -19.41 17.37
C GLY A 47 -4.60 -18.62 17.60
N LYS A 48 -4.72 -17.84 18.68
CA LYS A 48 -5.84 -16.90 18.88
C LYS A 48 -5.63 -15.64 18.03
N ALA A 49 -6.68 -15.16 17.38
CA ALA A 49 -6.66 -13.86 16.72
C ALA A 49 -6.88 -12.74 17.75
N LEU A 50 -6.09 -11.67 17.65
CA LEU A 50 -6.18 -10.53 18.56
C LEU A 50 -7.27 -9.55 18.10
N ALA A 51 -8.20 -9.23 19.00
CA ALA A 51 -9.16 -8.13 18.84
C ALA A 51 -8.52 -6.78 19.19
N ASP A 52 -8.82 -5.76 18.41
CA ASP A 52 -8.33 -4.36 18.52
C ASP A 52 -8.71 -3.72 19.86
N GLU A 53 -9.91 -4.06 20.33
CA GLU A 53 -10.51 -3.57 21.59
C GLU A 53 -9.89 -4.16 22.86
N HIS A 54 -8.98 -5.12 22.76
CA HIS A 54 -8.31 -5.74 23.91
C HIS A 54 -6.86 -5.23 24.06
N ARG A 55 -6.33 -5.31 25.28
CA ARG A 55 -4.95 -4.91 25.61
C ARG A 55 -3.98 -6.07 25.42
N LEU A 56 -2.69 -5.78 25.27
CA LEU A 56 -1.66 -6.81 25.15
C LEU A 56 -1.47 -7.63 26.43
N SER A 57 -1.62 -6.99 27.60
CA SER A 57 -1.61 -7.61 28.92
C SER A 57 -2.73 -8.64 29.12
N ASP A 58 -3.93 -8.38 28.58
CA ASP A 58 -5.09 -9.29 28.64
C ASP A 58 -4.80 -10.66 27.99
N TYR A 59 -4.14 -10.63 26.83
CA TYR A 59 -3.67 -11.84 26.14
C TYR A 59 -2.40 -12.48 26.75
N SER A 60 -1.91 -11.96 27.88
CA SER A 60 -0.64 -12.38 28.52
C SER A 60 0.55 -12.35 27.55
N ILE A 61 0.63 -11.30 26.72
CA ILE A 61 1.71 -11.11 25.75
C ILE A 61 2.89 -10.48 26.50
N GLY A 62 3.87 -11.30 26.88
CA GLY A 62 5.11 -10.87 27.53
C GLY A 62 6.18 -10.36 26.56
N PRO A 63 7.33 -9.85 27.07
CA PRO A 63 8.42 -9.36 26.25
C PRO A 63 8.96 -10.42 25.27
N GLU A 64 9.39 -9.96 24.10
CA GLU A 64 9.89 -10.79 22.98
C GLU A 64 8.85 -11.80 22.43
N ALA A 65 7.57 -11.64 22.78
CA ALA A 65 6.50 -12.44 22.21
C ALA A 65 6.41 -12.29 20.68
N LYS A 66 6.26 -13.44 20.01
CA LYS A 66 6.14 -13.53 18.55
C LYS A 66 4.67 -13.53 18.13
N LEU A 67 4.29 -12.52 17.34
CA LEU A 67 2.99 -12.38 16.71
C LEU A 67 3.06 -12.83 15.24
N ASN A 68 2.04 -13.53 14.76
CA ASN A 68 1.92 -13.86 13.34
C ASN A 68 0.94 -12.88 12.71
N LEU A 69 1.31 -12.26 11.58
CA LEU A 69 0.44 -11.35 10.83
C LEU A 69 0.00 -12.05 9.54
N VAL A 70 -1.32 -12.18 9.38
CA VAL A 70 -1.96 -12.66 8.15
C VAL A 70 -2.62 -11.46 7.48
N ILE A 71 -2.23 -11.21 6.23
CA ILE A 71 -2.87 -10.19 5.38
C ILE A 71 -4.16 -10.80 4.82
N ARG A 72 -5.26 -10.07 4.92
CA ARG A 72 -6.49 -10.37 4.16
C ARG A 72 -6.63 -9.32 3.06
N PRO A 73 -6.54 -9.68 1.77
CA PRO A 73 -6.92 -8.74 0.72
C PRO A 73 -8.41 -8.42 0.88
N VAL A 74 -8.75 -7.14 1.01
CA VAL A 74 -10.15 -6.72 0.85
C VAL A 74 -10.46 -6.83 -0.65
N GLY A 75 -11.19 -7.87 -1.01
CA GLY A 75 -11.54 -8.12 -2.40
C GLY A 75 -12.50 -7.05 -2.89
N GLU A 76 -12.02 -6.17 -3.78
CA GLU A 76 -12.89 -5.23 -4.49
C GLU A 76 -13.80 -6.02 -5.46
N ARG A 77 -14.96 -6.44 -4.93
CA ARG A 77 -16.27 -6.53 -5.61
C ARG A 77 -17.31 -7.28 -4.76
N THR A 78 -18.35 -6.56 -4.35
CA THR A 78 -19.70 -7.10 -4.15
C THR A 78 -20.65 -6.18 -4.91
N GLY A 79 -21.13 -6.63 -6.07
CA GLY A 79 -22.03 -5.86 -6.93
C GLY A 79 -23.50 -6.20 -6.68
N ALA A 80 -24.37 -5.21 -6.90
CA ALA A 80 -25.83 -5.23 -6.71
C ALA A 80 -26.29 -5.48 -5.24
N SER A 81 -27.25 -4.74 -4.67
CA SER A 81 -28.27 -3.88 -5.26
C SER A 81 -28.78 -2.85 -4.23
N GLY A 82 -29.39 -1.74 -4.68
CA GLY A 82 -30.36 -0.98 -3.87
C GLY A 82 -29.97 0.46 -3.49
N THR A 83 -30.62 1.41 -4.17
CA THR A 83 -31.09 2.71 -3.65
C THR A 83 -30.06 3.81 -3.32
N ALA A 84 -30.44 5.05 -3.63
CA ALA A 84 -29.61 6.25 -3.59
C ALA A 84 -29.67 7.03 -2.26
N SER A 85 -28.73 7.98 -2.12
CA SER A 85 -28.70 9.09 -1.14
C SER A 85 -28.37 8.71 0.32
N SER A 86 -27.58 9.50 1.07
CA SER A 86 -26.74 10.65 0.72
C SER A 86 -25.74 11.00 1.84
N SER A 87 -24.63 11.65 1.48
CA SER A 87 -23.82 12.58 2.31
C SER A 87 -23.35 12.17 3.72
N SER A 88 -22.03 11.88 3.88
CA SER A 88 -21.15 12.59 4.85
C SER A 88 -19.68 12.11 4.84
N SER A 89 -18.77 12.93 4.30
CA SER A 89 -17.30 12.91 4.55
C SER A 89 -16.71 14.08 3.73
N SER A 90 -16.24 15.23 4.23
CA SER A 90 -15.57 15.58 5.50
C SER A 90 -14.34 14.74 5.83
N SER A 91 -13.18 15.41 5.84
CA SER A 91 -11.89 15.00 6.41
C SER A 91 -11.03 13.98 5.64
N SER A 92 -9.78 14.39 5.43
CA SER A 92 -8.55 13.58 5.60
C SER A 92 -8.43 12.19 4.94
N SER A 93 -7.57 12.08 3.92
CA SER A 93 -6.73 10.88 3.72
C SER A 93 -5.53 11.14 2.82
N SER A 94 -4.34 11.19 3.41
CA SER A 94 -3.06 11.23 2.69
C SER A 94 -2.57 9.81 2.39
N SER A 95 -3.08 9.16 1.33
CA SER A 95 -2.44 7.96 0.74
C SER A 95 -2.87 7.68 -0.71
N SER A 96 -2.19 8.33 -1.66
CA SER A 96 -1.77 7.77 -2.95
C SER A 96 -1.39 8.91 -3.91
N SER A 97 -0.10 9.06 -4.21
CA SER A 97 0.34 10.01 -5.26
C SER A 97 -0.19 9.59 -6.63
N GLN A 98 -0.41 8.29 -6.85
CA GLN A 98 -1.06 7.77 -8.06
C GLN A 98 -2.52 8.21 -8.19
N GLY A 99 -3.32 8.19 -7.11
CA GLY A 99 -4.71 8.67 -7.16
C GLY A 99 -4.79 10.12 -7.65
N LYS A 100 -3.93 10.99 -7.09
CA LYS A 100 -3.86 12.41 -7.44
C LYS A 100 -3.54 12.67 -8.91
N VAL A 101 -2.64 11.90 -9.54
CA VAL A 101 -2.36 12.05 -10.97
C VAL A 101 -3.52 11.57 -11.84
N TRP A 102 -4.18 10.45 -11.50
CA TRP A 102 -5.37 9.99 -12.22
C TRP A 102 -6.54 11.00 -12.15
N GLN A 103 -6.76 11.60 -10.99
CA GLN A 103 -7.74 12.69 -10.83
C GLN A 103 -7.36 13.92 -11.67
N THR A 104 -6.07 14.28 -11.73
CA THR A 104 -5.58 15.38 -12.58
C THR A 104 -5.78 15.09 -14.07
N VAL A 105 -5.45 13.87 -14.51
CA VAL A 105 -5.69 13.37 -15.88
C VAL A 105 -7.19 13.43 -16.22
N SER A 106 -8.06 12.94 -15.34
CA SER A 106 -9.52 13.01 -15.55
C SER A 106 -10.05 14.45 -15.70
N ILE A 107 -9.48 15.40 -14.95
CA ILE A 107 -9.82 16.83 -15.08
C ILE A 107 -9.35 17.40 -16.43
N ILE A 108 -8.17 17.01 -16.91
CA ILE A 108 -7.65 17.45 -18.22
C ILE A 108 -8.48 16.85 -19.36
N LEU A 109 -8.78 15.55 -19.32
CA LEU A 109 -9.62 14.88 -20.32
C LEU A 109 -11.01 15.52 -20.43
N ALA A 110 -11.62 15.89 -19.31
CA ALA A 110 -12.91 16.59 -19.28
C ALA A 110 -12.90 18.00 -19.90
N ARG A 111 -11.72 18.58 -20.21
CA ARG A 111 -11.60 19.86 -20.94
C ARG A 111 -11.48 19.71 -22.45
N HIS A 112 -11.23 18.49 -22.95
CA HIS A 112 -10.96 18.23 -24.37
C HIS A 112 -11.86 17.16 -24.99
N PHE A 113 -12.53 16.33 -24.19
CA PHE A 113 -13.40 15.24 -24.64
C PHE A 113 -14.81 15.36 -24.05
N SER A 114 -15.80 14.81 -24.76
CA SER A 114 -17.13 14.52 -24.21
C SER A 114 -17.01 13.68 -22.93
N PRO A 115 -17.84 13.88 -21.89
CA PRO A 115 -17.71 13.14 -20.62
C PRO A 115 -17.76 11.61 -20.80
N ALA A 116 -18.51 11.12 -21.79
CA ALA A 116 -18.57 9.69 -22.11
C ALA A 116 -17.26 9.13 -22.70
N ASP A 117 -16.49 9.96 -23.42
CA ASP A 117 -15.23 9.55 -24.06
C ASP A 117 -14.03 9.86 -23.17
N ALA A 118 -14.08 10.94 -22.38
CA ALA A 118 -13.17 11.19 -21.28
C ALA A 118 -13.12 10.00 -20.30
N ALA A 119 -14.28 9.43 -19.96
CA ALA A 119 -14.36 8.24 -19.11
C ALA A 119 -13.69 7.01 -19.76
N LYS A 120 -13.95 6.74 -21.05
CA LYS A 120 -13.33 5.61 -21.79
C LYS A 120 -11.81 5.77 -21.88
N VAL A 121 -11.32 6.95 -22.25
CA VAL A 121 -9.87 7.20 -22.40
C VAL A 121 -9.18 7.12 -21.04
N HIS A 122 -9.80 7.62 -19.97
CA HIS A 122 -9.28 7.49 -18.61
C HIS A 122 -9.19 6.03 -18.15
N GLU A 123 -10.27 5.25 -18.34
CA GLU A 123 -10.30 3.82 -18.00
C GLU A 123 -9.28 3.01 -18.83
N GLN A 124 -9.17 3.29 -20.14
CA GLN A 124 -8.21 2.63 -21.02
C GLN A 124 -6.76 2.96 -20.63
N LEU A 125 -6.47 4.20 -20.25
CA LEU A 125 -5.13 4.62 -19.82
C LEU A 125 -4.70 3.97 -18.50
N ILE A 126 -5.64 3.78 -17.55
CA ILE A 126 -5.40 3.00 -16.32
C ILE A 126 -5.09 1.54 -16.66
N LYS A 127 -5.92 0.91 -17.52
CA LYS A 127 -5.75 -0.49 -17.95
C LYS A 127 -4.42 -0.73 -18.68
N ASP A 128 -3.98 0.23 -19.49
CA ASP A 128 -2.72 0.16 -20.22
C ASP A 128 -1.52 0.35 -19.27
N TYR A 129 -1.60 1.30 -18.34
CA TYR A 129 -0.60 1.48 -17.29
C TYR A 129 -0.45 0.24 -16.39
N GLU A 130 -1.56 -0.38 -15.96
CA GLU A 130 -1.53 -1.65 -15.25
C GLU A 130 -0.92 -2.78 -16.08
N ARG A 131 -1.23 -2.86 -17.38
CA ARG A 131 -0.67 -3.87 -18.27
C ARG A 131 0.84 -3.69 -18.43
N SER A 132 1.29 -2.45 -18.62
CA SER A 132 2.70 -2.07 -18.68
C SER A 132 3.44 -2.45 -17.40
N LEU A 133 2.91 -2.11 -16.22
CA LEU A 133 3.47 -2.54 -14.93
C LEU A 133 3.58 -4.07 -14.77
N ARG A 134 2.65 -4.84 -15.37
CA ARG A 134 2.65 -6.32 -15.33
C ARG A 134 3.56 -6.95 -16.39
N GLN A 135 4.06 -6.17 -17.35
CA GLN A 135 4.96 -6.62 -18.43
C GLN A 135 6.38 -6.06 -18.31
N LEU A 136 6.63 -5.16 -17.36
CA LEU A 136 7.91 -4.53 -17.11
C LEU A 136 8.99 -5.58 -16.76
N SER A 137 10.01 -5.71 -17.59
CA SER A 137 11.09 -6.67 -17.40
C SER A 137 12.13 -6.22 -16.37
N LEU A 138 13.07 -7.10 -16.01
CA LEU A 138 14.21 -6.72 -15.15
C LEU A 138 15.03 -5.62 -15.84
N ASP A 139 15.37 -5.81 -17.12
CA ASP A 139 16.07 -4.84 -17.96
C ASP A 139 15.36 -3.47 -18.02
N ASP A 140 14.02 -3.45 -18.12
CA ASP A 140 13.26 -2.19 -18.09
C ASP A 140 13.36 -1.49 -16.73
N ILE A 141 13.31 -2.25 -15.63
CA ILE A 141 13.45 -1.73 -14.26
C ILE A 141 14.87 -1.20 -14.04
N GLU A 142 15.91 -1.92 -14.46
CA GLU A 142 17.31 -1.50 -14.37
C GLU A 142 17.59 -0.27 -15.23
N ARG A 143 17.02 -0.20 -16.43
CA ARG A 143 17.15 0.97 -17.33
C ARG A 143 16.41 2.19 -16.82
N LEU A 144 15.25 2.01 -16.18
CA LEU A 144 14.54 3.08 -15.47
C LEU A 144 15.31 3.55 -14.23
N ALA A 145 15.86 2.62 -13.44
CA ALA A 145 16.68 2.93 -12.27
C ALA A 145 17.95 3.69 -12.67
N GLY A 146 18.65 3.24 -13.71
CA GLY A 146 19.82 3.93 -14.27
C GLY A 146 19.52 5.38 -14.63
N ARG A 147 18.43 5.64 -15.37
CA ARG A 147 18.03 7.02 -15.75
C ARG A 147 17.57 7.89 -14.57
N LEU A 148 17.12 7.29 -13.47
CA LEU A 148 16.69 8.02 -12.26
C LEU A 148 17.82 8.27 -11.25
N LEU A 149 18.84 7.40 -11.22
CA LEU A 149 19.99 7.48 -10.32
C LEU A 149 21.19 8.19 -10.98
N HIS A 150 21.31 8.11 -12.30
CA HIS A 150 22.37 8.73 -13.11
C HIS A 150 21.76 9.58 -14.23
N PRO A 151 21.19 10.77 -13.91
CA PRO A 151 20.59 11.66 -14.91
C PRO A 151 21.63 12.31 -15.86
N ASP A 152 22.91 12.29 -15.48
CA ASP A 152 24.04 12.96 -16.16
C ASP A 152 24.97 11.92 -16.84
N GLY A 153 24.43 10.77 -17.25
CA GLY A 153 25.19 9.64 -17.81
C GLY A 153 25.40 9.66 -19.33
N ASP A 154 24.86 10.66 -20.05
CA ASP A 154 24.92 10.75 -21.51
C ASP A 154 26.10 11.63 -21.96
N GLY A 155 27.32 11.12 -21.78
CA GLY A 155 28.54 11.77 -22.29
C GLY A 155 29.76 11.74 -21.37
N MET A 156 30.38 10.57 -21.22
CA MET A 156 31.80 10.51 -20.83
C MET A 156 32.53 9.43 -21.63
N ASP A 157 33.68 9.82 -22.17
CA ASP A 157 34.64 9.11 -23.03
C ASP A 157 34.44 7.62 -23.36
N THR A 158 34.26 7.35 -24.65
CA THR A 158 34.97 6.27 -25.34
C THR A 158 36.07 6.83 -26.25
N SER A 159 36.79 7.85 -25.78
CA SER A 159 38.15 8.10 -26.22
C SER A 159 39.10 7.22 -25.40
N TYR A 160 40.22 6.80 -26.00
CA TYR A 160 41.41 6.34 -25.29
C TYR A 160 41.35 4.96 -24.58
N MET A 161 41.43 3.88 -25.36
CA MET A 161 42.54 2.91 -25.22
C MET A 161 42.83 2.24 -26.58
N ASP A 162 44.09 2.38 -27.03
CA ASP A 162 44.70 1.93 -28.31
C ASP A 162 43.88 2.16 -29.60
#